data_AF-A0A832XH78-F1
#
_entry.id   AF-A0A832XH78-F1
#
_cell.length_a   1.000
_cell.length_b   1.000
_cell.length_c   1.000
_cell.angle_alpha   90.00
_cell.angle_beta   90.00
_cell.angle_gamma   90.00
#
_symmetry.space_group_name_H-M   'P 1'
#
loop_
_entity.id
_entity.type
_entity.pdbx_description
1 polymer ?
#
loop_
_entity_poly.entity_id
_entity_poly.type
_entity_poly.pdbx_seq_one_letter_code
_entity_poly.pdbx_strand_id
1 'polypeptide(L)' 'MENLNLKELVARKAAHLVKNGMVVGLGTGSTVFYTIQELGERIKKEGLKFKAIPTSVDSEKKARETG' A
#
# COMPACT_ATOMS: atom_id res chain seq x y z
N MET A 1 -10.18 -25.18 1.01
CA MET A 1 -10.00 -23.87 0.36
C MET A 1 -9.12 -23.05 1.28
N GLU A 2 -7.97 -22.63 0.78
CA GLU A 2 -7.04 -21.79 1.52
C GLU A 2 -7.80 -20.56 2.05
N ASN A 3 -7.69 -20.29 3.36
CA ASN A 3 -8.47 -19.27 4.02
C ASN A 3 -7.95 -17.91 3.53
N LEU A 4 -8.51 -17.42 2.42
CA LEU A 4 -8.09 -16.16 1.82
C LEU A 4 -8.20 -15.07 2.88
N ASN A 5 -7.06 -14.46 3.21
CA ASN A 5 -7.05 -13.34 4.14
C ASN A 5 -7.76 -12.17 3.47
N LEU A 6 -9.04 -11.96 3.84
CA LEU A 6 -9.88 -10.91 3.28
C LEU A 6 -9.20 -9.53 3.34
N LYS A 7 -8.42 -9.28 4.40
CA LYS A 7 -7.66 -8.02 4.53
C LYS A 7 -6.65 -7.86 3.41
N GLU A 8 -5.92 -8.92 3.07
CA GLU A 8 -4.94 -8.88 1.99
C GLU A 8 -5.63 -8.68 0.64
N LEU A 9 -6.72 -9.40 0.37
CA LEU A 9 -7.44 -9.29 -0.90
C LEU A 9 -7.97 -7.87 -1.15
N VAL A 10 -8.65 -7.27 -0.16
CA VAL A 10 -9.15 -5.90 -0.30
C VAL A 10 -8.01 -4.89 -0.38
N ALA A 11 -6.92 -5.12 0.36
CA ALA A 11 -5.76 -4.23 0.38
C ALA A 11 -5.04 -4.18 -0.97
N ARG A 12 -4.84 -5.34 -1.61
CA ARG A 12 -4.25 -5.41 -2.97
C ARG A 12 -5.16 -4.73 -3.98
N LYS A 13 -6.47 -4.99 -3.92
CA LYS A 13 -7.42 -4.33 -4.83
C LYS A 13 -7.43 -2.80 -4.66
N ALA A 14 -7.36 -2.31 -3.42
CA ALA A 14 -7.26 -0.88 -3.13
C ALA A 14 -5.96 -0.27 -3.67
N ALA A 15 -4.82 -0.98 -3.54
CA ALA A 15 -3.54 -0.51 -4.07
C ALA A 15 -3.60 -0.27 -5.58
N HIS A 16 -4.29 -1.13 -6.36
CA HIS A 16 -4.48 -0.96 -7.81
C HIS A 16 -5.31 0.26 -8.23
N LEU A 17 -6.02 0.91 -7.31
CA LEU A 17 -6.74 2.16 -7.60
C LEU A 17 -5.79 3.38 -7.67
N VAL A 18 -4.58 3.27 -7.12
CA VAL A 18 -3.58 4.33 -7.13
C VAL A 18 -2.95 4.45 -8.52
N LYS A 19 -2.86 5.69 -9.00
CA LYS A 19 -2.29 6.07 -10.29
C LYS A 19 -1.13 7.06 -10.12
N ASN A 20 -0.34 7.21 -11.19
CA ASN A 20 0.76 8.18 -11.21
C ASN A 20 0.28 9.60 -10.89
N GLY A 21 1.07 10.32 -10.10
CA GLY A 21 0.81 11.70 -9.69
C GLY A 21 -0.18 11.88 -8.55
N MET A 22 -0.81 10.80 -8.04
CA MET A 22 -1.74 10.91 -6.92
C MET A 22 -1.04 11.25 -5.59
N VAL A 23 -1.78 11.89 -4.70
CA VAL A 23 -1.43 12.01 -3.27
C VAL A 23 -2.35 11.07 -2.50
N VAL A 24 -1.76 10.12 -1.77
CA VAL A 24 -2.48 9.02 -1.12
C VAL A 24 -2.23 9.05 0.38
N GLY A 25 -3.30 9.11 1.17
CA GLY A 25 -3.22 8.91 2.61
C GLY A 25 -3.00 7.45 2.95
N LEU A 26 -2.00 7.14 3.78
CA LEU A 26 -1.76 5.79 4.30
C LEU A 26 -2.32 5.69 5.72
N GLY A 27 -3.44 4.97 5.86
CA GLY A 27 -4.04 4.65 7.16
C GLY A 27 -3.15 3.76 8.02
N THR A 28 -3.67 3.21 9.12
CA THR A 28 -2.91 2.33 10.04
C THR A 28 -3.61 0.98 10.24
N GLY A 29 -2.84 -0.07 10.55
CA GLY A 29 -3.35 -1.40 10.89
C GLY A 29 -2.93 -2.52 9.93
N SER A 30 -3.33 -3.75 10.27
CA SER A 30 -2.91 -4.96 9.55
C SER A 30 -3.37 -5.03 8.11
N THR A 31 -4.49 -4.40 7.74
CA THR A 31 -4.95 -4.34 6.35
C THR A 31 -4.07 -3.41 5.51
N VAL A 32 -3.73 -2.23 6.04
CA VAL A 32 -2.93 -1.22 5.31
C VAL A 32 -1.51 -1.71 5.06
N PHE A 33 -0.97 -2.57 5.93
CA PHE A 33 0.30 -3.24 5.69
C PHE A 33 0.35 -3.89 4.31
N TYR A 34 -0.67 -4.66 3.93
CA TYR A 34 -0.74 -5.31 2.61
C TYR A 34 -0.88 -4.28 1.47
N THR A 35 -1.59 -3.17 1.69
CA THR A 35 -1.69 -2.09 0.69
C THR A 35 -0.34 -1.45 0.44
N ILE A 36 0.43 -1.15 1.49
CA ILE A 36 1.77 -0.56 1.38
C ILE A 36 2.71 -1.54 0.65
N GLN A 37 2.66 -2.82 0.99
CA GLN A 37 3.47 -3.85 0.31
C GLN A 37 3.15 -3.92 -1.20
N GLU A 38 1.86 -3.99 -1.56
CA GLU A 38 1.45 -4.01 -2.98
C GLU A 38 1.85 -2.72 -3.70
N LEU A 39 1.68 -1.55 -3.07
CA LEU A 39 2.11 -0.28 -3.65
C LEU A 39 3.62 -0.26 -3.93
N GLY A 40 4.44 -0.74 -3.00
CA GLY A 40 5.89 -0.84 -3.20
C GLY A 40 6.27 -1.80 -4.34
N GLU A 41 5.56 -2.92 -4.47
CA GLU A 41 5.73 -3.83 -5.60
C GLU A 41 5.37 -3.15 -6.94
N ARG A 42 4.29 -2.35 -6.97
CA ARG A 42 3.90 -1.57 -8.15
C ARG A 42 4.89 -0.45 -8.47
N ILE A 43 5.51 0.18 -7.48
CA ILE A 43 6.62 1.12 -7.71
C ILE A 43 7.75 0.40 -8.45
N LYS A 44 8.17 -0.77 -7.97
CA LYS A 44 9.28 -1.54 -8.55
C LYS A 44 8.97 -2.11 -9.94
N LYS A 45 7.78 -2.68 -10.14
CA LYS A 45 7.39 -3.41 -11.35
C LYS A 45 6.79 -2.51 -12.43
N GLU A 46 5.94 -1.56 -12.04
CA GLU A 46 5.19 -0.70 -12.97
C GLU A 46 5.79 0.70 -13.09
N GLY A 47 6.78 1.06 -12.26
CA GLY A 47 7.30 2.42 -12.20
C GLY A 47 6.28 3.42 -11.65
N LEU A 48 5.36 2.96 -10.78
CA LEU A 48 4.35 3.82 -10.15
C LEU A 48 5.03 4.96 -9.38
N LYS A 49 4.56 6.19 -9.57
CA LYS A 49 5.05 7.41 -8.91
C LYS A 49 3.90 8.15 -8.26
N PHE A 50 3.86 8.20 -6.94
CA PHE A 50 2.83 8.90 -6.17
C PHE A 50 3.43 9.46 -4.88
N LYS A 51 2.70 10.34 -4.19
CA LYS A 51 3.11 10.87 -2.87
C LYS A 51 2.27 10.21 -1.79
N ALA A 52 2.92 9.63 -0.78
CA ALA A 52 2.27 9.07 0.40
C ALA A 52 2.19 10.09 1.56
N ILE A 53 1.07 10.13 2.28
CA ILE A 53 0.92 10.86 3.55
C ILE A 53 0.50 9.87 4.64
N PRO A 54 1.41 9.44 5.53
CA PRO A 54 1.08 8.48 6.57
C PRO A 54 0.30 9.11 7.73
N THR A 55 -0.64 8.36 8.32
CA THR A 55 -1.38 8.78 9.52
C THR A 55 -0.72 8.32 10.83
N SER A 56 0.33 7.50 10.78
CA SER A 56 1.09 7.05 11.94
C SER A 56 2.56 6.76 11.60
N VAL A 57 3.41 6.73 12.64
CA VAL A 57 4.84 6.39 12.53
C VAL A 57 5.06 4.99 11.98
N ASP A 58 4.19 4.04 12.34
CA ASP A 58 4.24 2.66 11.83
C ASP A 58 3.99 2.61 10.31
N SER A 59 2.97 3.32 9.83
CA SER A 59 2.68 3.42 8.39
C SER A 59 3.77 4.16 7.63
N GLU A 60 4.34 5.22 8.23
CA GLU A 60 5.48 5.94 7.66
C GLU A 60 6.69 5.02 7.49
N LYS A 61 7.07 4.30 8.55
CA LYS A 61 8.21 3.39 8.54
C LYS A 61 8.05 2.33 7.45
N LYS A 62 6.88 1.69 7.40
CA LYS A 62 6.56 0.69 6.36
C LYS A 62 6.64 1.27 4.96
N ALA A 63 6.10 2.47 4.73
CA ALA A 63 6.18 3.11 3.43
C ALA A 63 7.64 3.31 3.00
N ARG A 64 8.48 3.88 3.88
CA ARG A 64 9.90 4.11 3.62
C ARG A 64 10.70 2.83 3.33
N GLU A 65 10.33 1.72 3.95
CA GLU A 65 10.98 0.42 3.72
C GLU A 65 10.60 -0.20 2.37
N THR A 66 9.48 0.21 1.76
CA THR A 66 8.92 -0.46 0.56
C THR A 66 9.16 0.30 -0.75
N GLY A 67 9.56 1.59 -0.70
CA GLY A 67 9.91 2.42 -1.86
C GLY A 67 9.28 3.79 -1.84
#